data_AF-A0A8X7NRJ2-F1
#
_entry.id   AF-A0A8X7NRJ2-F1
#
_cell.length_a   1.000
_cell.length_b   1.000
_cell.length_c   1.000
_cell.angle_alpha   90.00
_cell.angle_beta   90.00
_cell.angle_gamma   90.00
#
_symmetry.space_group_name_H-M   'P 1'
#
loop_
_entity.id
_entity.type
_entity.pdbx_description
1 polymer ?
#
loop_
_entity_poly.entity_id
_entity_poly.type
_entity_poly.pdbx_seq_one_letter_code
_entity_poly.pdbx_strand_id
1 'polypeptide(L)'
;MAKPKQNKVTKSSPRPIFAKDVLSQTDSSSIVDLINQYVHTNADVIHAKYKEFAEEQMEADHKLIQELQQENARLTEESESRSQFSSPVKKQNNEDVFYSLDILEIMSGLKVTYFVDNGKELVYEMKSSGKELEIQYKLILPKDGSEVTYIPIFNGNEEAMKLLPEYFLDSFSFDFKNLPLFYNKVNKYINK
;
A
#
# COMPACT_ATOMS: atom_id res chain seq x y z
N MET A 1 34.74 -31.56 58.69
CA MET A 1 35.44 -31.40 57.39
C MET A 1 34.83 -30.20 56.67
N ALA A 2 35.59 -29.11 56.56
CA ALA A 2 35.12 -27.83 56.04
C ALA A 2 35.31 -27.75 54.51
N LYS A 3 34.29 -27.27 53.80
CA LYS A 3 34.33 -27.03 52.35
C LYS A 3 35.20 -25.80 52.03
N PRO A 4 35.97 -25.79 50.93
CA PRO A 4 36.78 -24.64 50.54
C PRO A 4 35.90 -23.48 50.06
N LYS A 5 36.22 -22.28 50.53
CA LYS A 5 35.55 -21.02 50.15
C LYS A 5 35.89 -20.68 48.70
N GLN A 6 34.89 -20.61 47.84
CA GLN A 6 35.02 -20.05 46.50
C GLN A 6 35.29 -18.54 46.63
N ASN A 7 36.47 -18.09 46.19
CA ASN A 7 36.79 -16.68 46.03
C ASN A 7 35.87 -16.09 44.95
N LYS A 8 34.91 -15.26 45.36
CA LYS A 8 34.13 -14.41 44.45
C LYS A 8 35.08 -13.38 43.86
N VAL A 9 35.45 -13.55 42.59
CA VAL A 9 36.04 -12.48 41.79
C VAL A 9 34.96 -11.43 41.59
N THR A 10 35.03 -10.35 42.36
CA THR A 10 34.19 -9.18 42.21
C THR A 10 34.53 -8.51 40.88
N LYS A 11 33.61 -8.58 39.90
CA LYS A 11 33.67 -7.80 38.67
C LYS A 11 33.66 -6.32 39.05
N SER A 12 34.82 -5.66 39.03
CA SER A 12 34.94 -4.22 39.23
C SER A 12 34.41 -3.51 37.99
N SER A 13 33.65 -2.42 38.20
CA SER A 13 33.14 -1.57 37.12
C SER A 13 34.27 -1.03 36.24
N PRO A 14 34.02 -0.80 34.94
CA PRO A 14 35.06 -0.37 34.00
C PRO A 14 35.59 1.00 34.41
N ARG A 15 36.89 1.10 34.70
CA ARG A 15 37.58 2.39 34.87
C ARG A 15 38.23 2.77 33.53
N PRO A 16 38.14 4.04 33.10
CA PRO A 16 38.87 4.49 31.92
C PRO A 16 40.37 4.35 32.15
N ILE A 17 41.07 3.72 31.21
CA ILE A 17 42.52 3.52 31.22
C ILE A 17 43.17 4.81 30.68
N PHE A 18 44.06 5.41 31.46
CA PHE A 18 44.81 6.59 31.06
C PHE A 18 46.22 6.21 30.58
N ALA A 19 46.88 7.09 29.82
CA ALA A 19 48.24 6.84 29.31
C ALA A 19 49.25 6.46 30.42
N LYS A 20 49.07 7.01 31.62
CA LYS A 20 49.86 6.67 32.82
C LYS A 20 49.73 5.19 33.24
N ASP A 21 48.59 4.55 33.00
CA ASP A 21 48.32 3.18 33.42
C ASP A 21 49.05 2.20 32.48
N VAL A 22 49.10 2.51 31.18
CA VAL A 22 49.89 1.77 30.17
C VAL A 22 51.39 1.97 30.38
N LEU A 23 51.82 3.22 30.67
CA LEU A 23 53.23 3.55 30.90
C LEU A 23 53.77 3.02 32.24
N SER A 24 52.90 2.69 33.19
CA SER A 24 53.26 2.11 34.49
C SER A 24 53.45 0.58 34.46
N GLN A 25 53.07 -0.07 33.35
CA GLN A 25 53.18 -1.52 33.20
C GLN A 25 54.53 -1.89 32.60
N THR A 26 55.32 -2.65 33.34
CA THR A 26 56.67 -3.08 32.96
C THR A 26 56.73 -4.46 32.28
N ASP A 27 55.63 -5.21 32.26
CA ASP A 27 55.56 -6.56 31.68
C ASP A 27 54.58 -6.65 30.51
N SER A 28 55.03 -7.28 29.42
CA SER A 28 54.27 -7.40 28.16
C SER A 28 52.99 -8.21 28.35
N SER A 29 52.99 -9.20 29.24
CA SER A 29 51.81 -10.03 29.53
C SER A 29 50.67 -9.21 30.12
N SER A 30 50.99 -8.27 31.03
CA SER A 30 50.00 -7.46 31.74
C SER A 30 49.36 -6.41 30.83
N ILE A 31 50.12 -5.90 29.84
CA ILE A 31 49.62 -4.98 28.82
C ILE A 31 48.62 -5.70 27.89
N VAL A 32 48.93 -6.94 27.50
CA VAL A 32 48.04 -7.78 26.67
C VAL A 32 46.75 -8.11 27.43
N ASP A 33 46.84 -8.44 28.72
CA ASP A 33 45.66 -8.69 29.55
C ASP A 33 44.77 -7.44 29.70
N LEU A 34 45.37 -6.27 29.86
CA LEU A 34 44.66 -4.99 29.94
C LEU A 34 43.96 -4.63 28.62
N ILE A 35 44.63 -4.85 27.48
CA ILE A 35 44.06 -4.66 26.14
C ILE A 35 42.92 -5.65 25.91
N ASN A 36 43.12 -6.94 26.20
CA ASN A 36 42.09 -7.95 26.02
C ASN A 36 40.87 -7.66 26.89
N GLN A 37 41.07 -7.26 28.15
CA GLN A 37 39.97 -6.88 29.04
C GLN A 37 39.15 -5.71 28.46
N TYR A 38 39.81 -4.69 27.89
CA TYR A 38 39.12 -3.53 27.33
C TYR A 38 38.48 -3.81 25.97
N VAL A 39 39.14 -4.61 25.12
CA VAL A 39 38.61 -5.02 23.81
C VAL A 39 37.37 -5.89 23.98
N HIS A 40 37.39 -6.86 24.91
CA HIS A 40 36.20 -7.65 25.23
C HIS A 40 35.09 -6.79 25.84
N THR A 41 35.42 -5.90 26.78
CA THR A 41 34.42 -5.00 27.40
C THR A 41 33.80 -4.04 26.37
N ASN A 42 34.59 -3.49 25.45
CA ASN A 42 34.09 -2.59 24.41
C ASN A 42 33.29 -3.33 23.34
N ALA A 43 33.75 -4.52 22.94
CA ALA A 43 32.99 -5.40 22.03
C ALA A 43 31.65 -5.81 22.64
N ASP A 44 31.62 -6.12 23.95
CA ASP A 44 30.40 -6.45 24.68
C ASP A 44 29.44 -5.25 24.75
N VAL A 45 29.95 -4.03 24.97
CA VAL A 45 29.15 -2.80 24.96
C VAL A 45 28.58 -2.51 23.57
N ILE A 46 29.38 -2.70 22.52
CA ILE A 46 28.93 -2.52 21.13
C ILE A 46 27.87 -3.57 20.78
N HIS A 47 28.10 -4.84 21.13
CA HIS A 47 27.14 -5.91 20.90
C HIS A 47 25.83 -5.69 21.66
N ALA A 48 25.90 -5.20 22.91
CA ALA A 48 24.71 -4.84 23.68
C ALA A 48 23.90 -3.73 23.00
N LYS A 49 24.56 -2.68 22.49
CA LYS A 49 23.90 -1.60 21.75
C LYS A 49 23.30 -2.06 20.42
N TYR A 50 24.01 -2.89 19.65
CA TYR A 50 23.46 -3.45 18.42
C TYR A 50 22.25 -4.34 18.69
N LYS A 51 22.31 -5.13 19.77
CA LYS A 51 21.20 -5.98 20.19
C LYS A 51 19.99 -5.14 20.58
N GLU A 52 20.18 -4.10 21.40
CA GLU A 52 19.12 -3.18 21.82
C GLU A 52 18.49 -2.46 20.62
N PHE A 53 19.33 -1.92 19.72
CA PHE A 53 18.87 -1.27 18.49
C PHE A 53 18.11 -2.22 17.56
N ALA A 54 18.59 -3.46 17.40
CA ALA A 54 17.92 -4.46 16.58
C ALA A 54 16.58 -4.89 17.19
N GLU A 55 16.50 -5.02 18.53
CA GLU A 55 15.27 -5.32 19.24
C GLU A 55 14.24 -4.18 19.07
N GLU A 56 14.67 -2.91 19.21
CA GLU A 56 13.81 -1.74 19.00
C GLU A 56 13.31 -1.64 17.55
N GLN A 57 14.20 -1.90 16.58
CA GLN A 57 13.83 -1.89 15.16
C GLN A 57 12.86 -3.03 14.81
N MET A 58 13.08 -4.23 15.36
CA MET A 58 12.16 -5.37 15.18
C MET A 58 10.80 -5.10 15.82
N GLU A 59 10.75 -4.44 16.97
CA GLU A 59 9.50 -4.06 17.63
C GLU A 59 8.73 -3.02 16.80
N ALA A 60 9.42 -2.02 16.28
CA ALA A 60 8.83 -1.02 15.38
C ALA A 60 8.31 -1.64 14.08
N ASP A 61 9.09 -2.52 13.44
CA ASP A 61 8.69 -3.23 12.23
C ASP A 61 7.51 -4.17 12.51
N HIS A 62 7.51 -4.88 13.65
CA HIS A 62 6.42 -5.76 14.03
C HIS A 62 5.11 -4.99 14.22
N LYS A 63 5.18 -3.82 14.89
CA LYS A 63 4.03 -2.95 15.07
C LYS A 63 3.50 -2.43 13.73
N LEU A 64 4.37 -2.01 12.83
CA LEU A 64 3.98 -1.54 11.50
C LEU A 64 3.34 -2.66 10.66
N ILE A 65 3.93 -3.87 10.68
CA ILE A 65 3.36 -5.03 10.00
C ILE A 65 1.98 -5.35 10.54
N GLN A 66 1.79 -5.29 11.87
CA GLN A 66 0.50 -5.54 12.50
C GLN A 66 -0.54 -4.48 12.10
N GLU A 67 -0.17 -3.20 12.10
CA GLU A 67 -1.04 -2.10 11.63
C GLU A 67 -1.44 -2.30 10.16
N LEU A 68 -0.48 -2.64 9.28
CA LEU A 68 -0.76 -2.91 7.87
C LEU A 68 -1.62 -4.15 7.66
N GLN A 69 -1.42 -5.21 8.45
CA GLN A 69 -2.25 -6.41 8.41
C GLN A 69 -3.68 -6.12 8.87
N GLN A 70 -3.85 -5.34 9.94
CA GLN A 70 -5.15 -4.92 10.43
C GLN A 70 -5.87 -4.02 9.40
N GLU A 71 -5.15 -3.09 8.79
CA GLU A 71 -5.73 -2.22 7.77
C GLU A 71 -6.08 -3.00 6.50
N ASN A 72 -5.25 -3.96 6.07
CA ASN A 72 -5.61 -4.84 4.96
C ASN A 72 -6.81 -5.72 5.28
N ALA A 73 -6.91 -6.25 6.51
CA ALA A 73 -8.08 -7.01 6.94
C ALA A 73 -9.34 -6.12 6.93
N ARG A 74 -9.24 -4.89 7.45
CA ARG A 74 -10.32 -3.89 7.44
C ARG A 74 -10.75 -3.53 6.01
N LEU A 75 -9.80 -3.26 5.12
CA LEU A 75 -10.07 -2.94 3.72
C LEU A 75 -10.66 -4.14 2.95
N THR A 76 -10.25 -5.36 3.29
CA THR A 76 -10.81 -6.59 2.72
C THR A 76 -12.25 -6.79 3.20
N GLU A 77 -12.51 -6.64 4.50
CA GLU A 77 -13.87 -6.66 5.06
C GLU A 77 -14.74 -5.51 4.52
N GLU A 78 -14.19 -4.32 4.33
CA GLU A 78 -14.88 -3.19 3.70
C GLU A 78 -15.18 -3.47 2.22
N SER A 79 -14.26 -4.12 1.49
CA SER A 79 -14.48 -4.57 0.11
C SER A 79 -15.53 -5.67 0.02
N GLU A 80 -15.51 -6.65 0.92
CA GLU A 80 -16.48 -7.75 0.98
C GLU A 80 -17.87 -7.26 1.40
N SER A 81 -17.95 -6.35 2.37
CA SER A 81 -19.20 -5.69 2.74
C SER A 81 -19.71 -4.75 1.64
N ARG A 82 -18.84 -3.97 0.98
CA ARG A 82 -19.19 -3.23 -0.26
C ARG A 82 -19.65 -4.15 -1.38
N SER A 83 -19.07 -5.35 -1.49
CA SER A 83 -19.51 -6.41 -2.42
C SER A 83 -20.83 -7.06 -2.00
N GLN A 84 -21.29 -6.91 -0.75
CA GLN A 84 -22.65 -7.25 -0.32
C GLN A 84 -23.66 -6.15 -0.65
N PHE A 85 -23.21 -4.91 -0.82
CA PHE A 85 -24.03 -3.78 -1.28
C PHE A 85 -23.99 -3.53 -2.80
N SER A 86 -23.19 -4.30 -3.56
CA SER A 86 -23.38 -4.40 -5.01
C SER A 86 -24.66 -5.20 -5.30
N SER A 87 -25.73 -4.43 -5.46
CA SER A 87 -27.03 -4.81 -6.06
C SER A 87 -27.98 -5.66 -5.19
N PRO A 88 -29.26 -5.25 -5.06
CA PRO A 88 -30.35 -6.03 -4.43
C PRO A 88 -30.70 -7.38 -5.11
N VAL A 89 -29.92 -7.83 -6.09
CA VAL A 89 -30.30 -8.93 -6.99
C VAL A 89 -29.73 -10.29 -6.53
N LYS A 90 -29.20 -10.43 -5.30
CA LYS A 90 -28.65 -11.72 -4.84
C LYS A 90 -29.69 -12.81 -4.48
N LYS A 91 -30.95 -12.70 -4.93
CA LYS A 91 -32.00 -13.69 -4.64
C LYS A 91 -32.84 -14.09 -5.87
N GLN A 92 -32.18 -14.46 -6.96
CA GLN A 92 -32.69 -15.38 -8.00
C GLN A 92 -31.53 -15.68 -8.96
N ASN A 93 -31.53 -16.85 -9.61
CA ASN A 93 -30.45 -17.34 -10.49
C ASN A 93 -30.05 -16.28 -11.52
N ASN A 94 -28.94 -15.56 -11.27
CA ASN A 94 -28.44 -14.46 -12.11
C ASN A 94 -27.20 -14.84 -12.93
N GLU A 95 -26.90 -16.14 -13.04
CA GLU A 95 -25.82 -16.58 -13.92
C GLU A 95 -26.01 -16.04 -15.34
N ASP A 96 -27.24 -16.07 -15.86
CA ASP A 96 -27.59 -15.49 -17.17
C ASP A 96 -27.32 -13.98 -17.26
N VAL A 97 -27.50 -13.24 -16.17
CA VAL A 97 -27.21 -11.80 -16.11
C VAL A 97 -25.71 -11.57 -16.11
N PHE A 98 -24.94 -12.36 -15.37
CA PHE A 98 -23.48 -12.28 -15.38
C PHE A 98 -22.90 -12.62 -16.75
N TYR A 99 -23.36 -13.70 -17.38
CA TYR A 99 -22.96 -14.04 -18.75
C TYR A 99 -23.33 -12.93 -19.74
N SER A 100 -24.51 -12.32 -19.60
CA SER A 100 -24.92 -11.21 -20.45
C SER A 100 -24.02 -9.99 -20.26
N LEU A 101 -23.63 -9.68 -19.03
CA LEU A 101 -22.70 -8.59 -18.71
C LEU A 101 -21.29 -8.87 -19.25
N ASP A 102 -20.79 -10.09 -19.11
CA ASP A 102 -19.49 -10.51 -19.64
C ASP A 102 -19.47 -10.41 -21.17
N ILE A 103 -20.53 -10.87 -21.84
CA ILE A 103 -20.68 -10.75 -23.29
C ILE A 103 -20.72 -9.26 -23.70
N LEU A 104 -21.46 -8.42 -22.97
CA LEU A 104 -21.51 -6.98 -23.25
C LEU A 104 -20.13 -6.33 -23.05
N GLU A 105 -19.40 -6.69 -22.00
CA GLU A 105 -18.05 -6.21 -21.74
C GLU A 105 -17.10 -6.59 -22.88
N ILE A 106 -17.12 -7.85 -23.31
CA ILE A 106 -16.26 -8.34 -24.40
C ILE A 106 -16.61 -7.65 -25.74
N MET A 107 -17.90 -7.48 -26.04
CA MET A 107 -18.32 -6.89 -27.32
C MET A 107 -18.11 -5.38 -27.40
N SER A 108 -18.33 -4.67 -26.29
CA SER A 108 -18.29 -3.20 -26.27
C SER A 108 -16.96 -2.64 -25.74
N GLY A 109 -16.17 -3.45 -25.05
CA GLY A 109 -15.00 -2.99 -24.29
C GLY A 109 -15.36 -2.13 -23.07
N LEU A 110 -16.64 -2.08 -22.68
CA LEU A 110 -17.11 -1.31 -21.52
C LEU A 110 -17.34 -2.19 -20.30
N LYS A 111 -16.81 -1.75 -19.16
CA LYS A 111 -17.07 -2.34 -17.86
C LYS A 111 -17.50 -1.27 -16.87
N VAL A 112 -18.55 -1.53 -16.12
CA VAL A 112 -18.88 -0.76 -14.91
C VAL A 112 -18.07 -1.35 -13.76
N THR A 113 -17.10 -0.61 -13.22
CA THR A 113 -16.26 -1.08 -12.12
C THR A 113 -16.88 -0.79 -10.76
N TYR A 114 -17.61 0.32 -10.65
CA TYR A 114 -18.29 0.71 -9.43
C TYR A 114 -19.57 1.47 -9.76
N PHE A 115 -20.58 1.31 -8.90
CA PHE A 115 -21.86 1.98 -9.01
C PHE A 115 -22.36 2.39 -7.63
N VAL A 116 -22.84 3.62 -7.51
CA VAL A 116 -23.53 4.10 -6.31
C VAL A 116 -24.74 4.94 -6.69
N ASP A 117 -25.84 4.71 -5.98
CA ASP A 117 -27.06 5.52 -6.06
C ASP A 117 -27.16 6.39 -4.81
N ASN A 118 -27.00 7.70 -4.99
CA ASN A 118 -27.05 8.68 -3.90
C ASN A 118 -28.46 9.24 -3.68
N GLY A 119 -29.49 8.61 -4.26
CA GLY A 119 -30.89 9.05 -4.22
C GLY A 119 -31.20 10.15 -5.23
N LYS A 120 -30.32 11.15 -5.40
CA LYS A 120 -30.45 12.23 -6.39
C LYS A 120 -29.78 11.92 -7.73
N GLU A 121 -28.64 11.24 -7.67
CA GLU A 121 -27.75 11.00 -8.79
C GLU A 121 -27.27 9.55 -8.76
N LEU A 122 -27.04 9.01 -9.95
CA LEU A 122 -26.43 7.72 -10.19
C LEU A 122 -24.99 7.96 -10.61
N VAL A 123 -24.03 7.44 -9.86
CA VAL A 123 -22.61 7.59 -10.16
C VAL A 123 -22.06 6.24 -10.61
N TYR A 124 -21.50 6.22 -11.80
CA TYR A 124 -20.87 5.06 -12.40
C TYR A 124 -19.38 5.33 -12.56
N GLU A 125 -18.54 4.42 -12.08
CA GLU A 125 -17.15 4.35 -12.50
C GLU A 125 -17.06 3.34 -13.63
N MET A 126 -16.49 3.79 -14.74
CA MET A 126 -16.44 3.12 -16.02
C MET A 126 -14.98 2.84 -16.37
N LYS A 127 -14.76 1.69 -16.98
CA LYS A 127 -13.53 1.32 -17.66
C LYS A 127 -13.85 1.00 -19.10
N SER A 128 -13.16 1.67 -20.02
CA SER A 128 -13.25 1.41 -21.46
C SER A 128 -11.90 0.89 -21.95
N SER A 129 -11.89 -0.35 -22.43
CA SER A 129 -10.69 -1.02 -22.93
C SER A 129 -10.81 -1.21 -24.45
N GLY A 130 -9.86 -0.63 -25.18
CA GLY A 130 -9.67 -0.85 -26.61
C GLY A 130 -8.49 -1.78 -26.90
N LYS A 131 -7.94 -1.71 -28.11
CA LYS A 131 -6.79 -2.54 -28.52
C LYS A 131 -5.49 -2.17 -27.81
N GLU A 132 -5.18 -0.87 -27.77
CA GLU A 132 -3.90 -0.36 -27.25
C GLU A 132 -4.10 0.60 -26.08
N LEU A 133 -5.35 1.03 -25.84
CA LEU A 133 -5.64 2.04 -24.84
C LEU A 133 -6.77 1.61 -23.92
N GLU A 134 -6.54 1.80 -22.63
CA GLU A 134 -7.56 1.69 -21.59
C GLU A 134 -7.73 3.03 -20.89
N ILE A 135 -8.99 3.44 -20.71
CA ILE A 135 -9.34 4.67 -20.01
C ILE A 135 -10.32 4.36 -18.89
N GLN A 136 -10.19 5.08 -17.78
CA GLN A 136 -11.12 5.04 -16.67
C GLN A 136 -11.74 6.42 -16.48
N TYR A 137 -13.02 6.46 -16.12
CA TYR A 137 -13.74 7.70 -15.93
C TYR A 137 -15.00 7.49 -15.09
N LYS A 138 -15.59 8.57 -14.60
CA LYS A 138 -16.88 8.59 -13.93
C LYS A 138 -17.93 9.21 -14.83
N LEU A 139 -19.14 8.66 -14.77
CA LEU A 139 -20.35 9.27 -15.29
C LEU A 139 -21.31 9.51 -14.12
N ILE A 140 -21.68 10.77 -13.93
CA ILE A 140 -22.68 11.18 -12.94
C ILE A 140 -23.96 11.51 -13.69
N LEU A 141 -25.01 10.75 -13.42
CA LEU A 141 -26.31 10.84 -14.06
C LEU A 141 -27.35 11.31 -13.04
N PRO A 142 -27.81 12.56 -13.12
CA PRO A 142 -28.95 13.04 -12.35
C PRO A 142 -30.22 12.26 -12.65
N LYS A 143 -31.00 11.87 -11.62
CA LYS A 143 -32.25 11.13 -11.82
C LYS A 143 -33.37 11.96 -12.44
N ASP A 144 -33.23 13.28 -12.43
CA ASP A 144 -34.14 14.20 -13.14
C ASP A 144 -33.97 14.15 -14.67
N GLY A 145 -32.99 13.37 -15.17
CA GLY A 145 -32.74 13.20 -16.60
C GLY A 145 -32.09 14.41 -17.26
N SER A 146 -31.43 15.26 -16.47
CA SER A 146 -30.69 16.44 -16.92
C SER A 146 -29.34 16.09 -17.57
N GLU A 147 -28.31 16.90 -17.34
CA GLU A 147 -26.99 16.73 -17.96
C GLU A 147 -26.17 15.65 -17.26
N VAL A 148 -25.53 14.80 -18.05
CA VAL A 148 -24.56 13.81 -17.60
C VAL A 148 -23.22 14.49 -17.43
N THR A 149 -22.57 14.29 -16.29
CA THR A 149 -21.21 14.81 -16.05
C THR A 149 -20.18 13.69 -16.25
N TYR A 150 -19.20 13.95 -17.11
CA TYR A 150 -18.02 13.12 -17.31
C TYR A 150 -16.86 13.63 -16.46
N ILE A 151 -16.15 12.72 -15.79
CA ILE A 151 -14.93 13.03 -15.05
C ILE A 151 -13.87 11.98 -15.36
N PRO A 152 -12.75 12.33 -16.01
CA PRO A 152 -11.71 11.35 -16.31
C PRO A 152 -10.92 10.92 -15.08
N ILE A 153 -10.43 9.68 -15.09
CA ILE A 153 -9.53 9.11 -14.07
C ILE A 153 -8.28 8.58 -14.79
N PHE A 154 -7.22 9.40 -14.84
CA PHE A 154 -6.01 9.01 -15.57
C PHE A 154 -4.96 8.28 -14.74
N ASN A 155 -4.89 8.45 -13.42
CA ASN A 155 -3.91 7.79 -12.55
C ASN A 155 -2.46 7.74 -13.11
N GLY A 156 -2.01 8.76 -13.86
CA GLY A 156 -0.69 8.78 -14.49
C GLY A 156 -0.56 8.07 -15.86
N ASN A 157 -1.68 7.72 -16.50
CA ASN A 157 -1.70 7.11 -17.83
C ASN A 157 -1.35 8.16 -18.92
N GLU A 158 -0.06 8.35 -19.18
CA GLU A 158 0.45 9.29 -20.18
C GLU A 158 0.04 8.95 -21.62
N GLU A 159 -0.19 7.67 -21.93
CA GLU A 159 -0.59 7.23 -23.27
C GLU A 159 -2.02 7.69 -23.59
N ALA A 160 -2.93 7.58 -22.61
CA ALA A 160 -4.29 8.13 -22.72
C ALA A 160 -4.26 9.64 -22.99
N MET A 161 -3.38 10.37 -22.30
CA MET A 161 -3.28 11.83 -22.46
C MET A 161 -2.76 12.25 -23.84
N LYS A 162 -1.95 11.41 -24.50
CA LYS A 162 -1.41 11.68 -25.85
C LYS A 162 -2.39 11.31 -26.96
N LEU A 163 -3.20 10.27 -26.76
CA LEU A 163 -4.09 9.71 -27.80
C LEU A 163 -5.50 10.30 -27.78
N LEU A 164 -5.99 10.72 -26.61
CA LEU A 164 -7.30 11.34 -26.47
C LEU A 164 -7.27 12.84 -26.84
N PRO A 165 -8.38 13.40 -27.36
CA PRO A 165 -8.55 14.84 -27.48
C PRO A 165 -8.45 15.56 -26.13
N GLU A 166 -7.95 16.80 -26.14
CA GLU A 166 -7.79 17.61 -24.92
C GLU A 166 -9.07 17.73 -24.09
N TYR A 167 -10.24 17.85 -24.72
CA TYR A 167 -11.51 17.96 -23.98
C TYR A 167 -11.91 16.70 -23.21
N PHE A 168 -11.35 15.54 -23.53
CA PHE A 168 -11.53 14.32 -22.74
C PHE A 168 -10.60 14.27 -21.52
N LEU A 169 -9.62 15.18 -21.45
CA LEU A 169 -8.69 15.27 -20.32
C LEU A 169 -9.29 16.05 -19.15
N ASP A 170 -10.33 16.84 -19.42
CA ASP A 170 -11.07 17.63 -18.44
C ASP A 170 -12.48 17.09 -18.21
N SER A 171 -13.06 17.47 -17.07
CA SER A 171 -14.46 17.18 -16.77
C SER A 171 -15.39 18.07 -17.60
N PHE A 172 -16.45 17.50 -18.16
CA PHE A 172 -17.47 18.25 -18.89
C PHE A 172 -18.85 17.62 -18.74
N SER A 173 -19.88 18.42 -18.98
CA SER A 173 -21.29 18.00 -18.93
C SER A 173 -21.92 18.03 -20.31
N PHE A 174 -22.87 17.11 -20.55
CA PHE A 174 -23.61 17.03 -21.80
C PHE A 174 -25.00 16.42 -21.57
N ASP A 175 -25.97 16.77 -22.41
CA ASP A 175 -27.32 16.19 -22.35
C ASP A 175 -27.30 14.66 -22.39
N PHE A 176 -28.11 14.01 -21.55
CA PHE A 176 -28.25 12.55 -21.52
C PHE A 176 -28.50 11.92 -22.90
N LYS A 177 -29.23 12.62 -23.77
CA LYS A 177 -29.51 12.20 -25.16
C LYS A 177 -28.23 11.98 -25.99
N ASN A 178 -27.13 12.63 -25.62
CA ASN A 178 -25.85 12.54 -26.29
C ASN A 178 -24.93 11.45 -25.72
N LEU A 179 -25.37 10.68 -24.73
CA LEU A 179 -24.60 9.56 -24.17
C LEU A 179 -24.16 8.52 -25.23
N PRO A 180 -25.00 8.15 -26.22
CA PRO A 180 -24.55 7.28 -27.31
C PRO A 180 -23.45 7.92 -28.17
N LEU A 181 -23.51 9.24 -28.41
CA LEU A 181 -22.47 9.96 -29.16
C LEU A 181 -21.16 10.02 -28.36
N PHE A 182 -21.25 10.24 -27.05
CA PHE A 182 -20.11 10.17 -26.14
C PHE A 182 -19.43 8.79 -26.21
N TYR A 183 -20.21 7.71 -26.07
CA TYR A 183 -19.69 6.33 -26.17
C TYR A 183 -18.99 6.09 -27.50
N ASN A 184 -19.62 6.45 -28.62
CA ASN A 184 -19.03 6.25 -29.95
C ASN A 184 -17.73 7.04 -30.13
N LYS A 185 -17.63 8.25 -29.57
CA LYS A 185 -16.39 9.04 -29.57
C LYS A 185 -15.30 8.35 -28.78
N VAL A 186 -15.56 7.96 -27.53
CA VAL A 186 -14.62 7.22 -26.69
C VAL A 186 -14.13 5.97 -27.43
N ASN A 187 -15.07 5.17 -27.94
CA ASN A 187 -14.79 3.92 -28.64
C ASN A 187 -13.90 4.13 -29.88
N LYS A 188 -14.12 5.24 -30.61
CA LYS A 188 -13.30 5.62 -31.78
C LYS A 188 -11.85 5.94 -31.39
N TYR A 189 -11.61 6.56 -30.23
CA TYR A 189 -10.25 6.92 -29.82
C TYR A 189 -9.50 5.75 -29.19
N ILE A 190 -10.17 4.91 -28.39
CA ILE A 190 -9.53 3.74 -27.76
C ILE A 190 -9.18 2.61 -28.75
N ASN A 191 -9.87 2.56 -29.90
CA ASN A 191 -9.66 1.56 -30.96
C ASN A 191 -9.02 2.14 -32.23
N LYS A 192 -8.49 3.36 -32.15
CA LYS A 192 -7.79 4.00 -33.26
C LYS A 192 -6.49 3.27 -33.58
#